data_AF-A0A0A0I4E4-F1
#
_entry.id   AF-A0A0A0I4E4-F1
#
_cell.length_a   1.000
_cell.length_b   1.000
_cell.length_c   1.000
_cell.angle_alpha   90.00
_cell.angle_beta   90.00
_cell.angle_gamma   90.00
#
_symmetry.space_group_name_H-M   'P 1'
#
loop_
_entity.id
_entity.type
_entity.pdbx_description
1 polymer ?
#
loop_
_entity_poly.entity_id
_entity_poly.type
_entity_poly.pdbx_seq_one_letter_code
_entity_poly.pdbx_strand_id
1 'polypeptide(L)'
;MDKLIMYFIGVFFLLGGIDYVLGNRFKLGEKFEEGIKTMGPLAIGMVGIYSLAPIISKIIAINIVPMCRRVSLDPSIIPAMFLATDMGGYKMSCQLALNKQMAAFSGVIVASTVGTIISFTMPVALGMISKEDRKYFSKGVMIGVISIPIGCFMAGIYQGIKSQILLWNLMPIFIFSMLLSIGLIKIPNILMRIFNGIGKIIIVLSIIGLGIQGIDVIFGFKIVKGLAPLSESMLIVGKIAFVLAGAYPMLTFINIIFKETFDKVGKSFGINSASVAGILGNLASNLLTFGTYEKMNPKGKVVSTAFAVSGAFVFGGQFGFISGVEPSMLVSFIIVKFISGIISILLALWIYEWESKKYNTKKFGEVKA
;
A
#
# COMPACT_ATOMS: atom_id res chain seq x y z
N MET A 1 -9.71 5.02 19.53
CA MET A 1 -10.26 4.81 18.17
C MET A 1 -9.76 3.48 17.58
N ASP A 2 -8.47 3.18 17.68
CA ASP A 2 -7.85 1.95 17.12
C ASP A 2 -8.52 0.64 17.56
N LYS A 3 -8.84 0.53 18.86
CA LYS A 3 -9.53 -0.64 19.41
C LYS A 3 -10.91 -0.86 18.78
N LEU A 4 -11.64 0.20 18.45
CA LEU A 4 -13.02 0.10 17.93
C LEU A 4 -13.02 -0.50 16.52
N ILE A 5 -12.10 -0.07 15.66
CA ILE A 5 -11.95 -0.63 14.31
C ILE A 5 -11.51 -2.10 14.39
N MET A 6 -10.55 -2.42 15.26
CA MET A 6 -10.12 -3.80 15.49
C MET A 6 -11.27 -4.68 16.01
N TYR A 7 -12.09 -4.19 16.93
CA TYR A 7 -13.26 -4.92 17.41
C TYR A 7 -14.29 -5.16 16.30
N PHE A 8 -14.53 -4.15 15.46
CA PHE A 8 -15.46 -4.27 14.34
C PHE A 8 -14.97 -5.33 13.32
N ILE A 9 -13.68 -5.30 12.96
CA ILE A 9 -13.05 -6.35 12.13
C ILE A 9 -13.16 -7.72 12.81
N GLY A 10 -12.93 -7.79 14.13
CA GLY A 10 -13.04 -9.02 14.92
C GLY A 10 -14.45 -9.62 14.92
N VAL A 11 -15.50 -8.80 14.95
CA VAL A 11 -16.89 -9.27 14.81
C VAL A 11 -17.09 -9.94 13.45
N PHE A 12 -16.62 -9.32 12.37
CA PHE A 12 -16.72 -9.91 11.03
C PHE A 12 -15.84 -11.15 10.82
N PHE A 13 -14.72 -11.25 11.54
CA PHE A 13 -13.93 -12.48 11.59
C PHE A 13 -14.76 -13.63 12.16
N LEU A 14 -15.46 -13.40 13.28
CA LEU A 14 -16.33 -14.41 13.89
C LEU A 14 -17.53 -14.74 13.00
N LEU A 15 -18.22 -13.73 12.47
CA LEU A 15 -19.36 -13.93 11.58
C LEU A 15 -18.95 -14.67 10.29
N GLY A 16 -17.80 -14.33 9.71
CA GLY A 16 -17.25 -15.01 8.54
C GLY A 16 -16.92 -16.47 8.85
N GLY A 17 -16.27 -16.76 9.99
CA GLY A 17 -16.01 -18.13 10.43
C GLY A 17 -17.29 -18.95 10.66
N ILE A 18 -18.31 -18.34 11.27
CA ILE A 18 -19.63 -18.97 11.45
C ILE A 18 -20.28 -19.27 10.10
N ASP A 19 -20.32 -18.30 9.18
CA ASP A 19 -20.90 -18.50 7.85
C ASP A 19 -20.14 -19.57 7.04
N TYR A 20 -18.81 -19.66 7.20
CA TYR A 20 -18.00 -20.71 6.59
C TYR A 20 -18.45 -22.11 7.01
N VAL A 21 -18.67 -22.32 8.32
CA VAL A 21 -19.15 -23.61 8.86
C VAL A 21 -20.60 -23.91 8.44
N LEU A 22 -21.43 -22.88 8.28
CA LEU A 22 -22.84 -23.01 7.88
C LEU A 22 -23.05 -23.18 6.36
N GLY A 23 -21.96 -23.34 5.59
CA GLY A 23 -22.02 -23.56 4.14
C GLY A 23 -22.10 -22.27 3.30
N ASN A 24 -21.59 -21.15 3.82
CA ASN A 24 -21.42 -19.88 3.11
C ASN A 24 -22.73 -19.27 2.56
N ARG A 25 -23.80 -19.29 3.36
CA ARG A 25 -25.12 -18.77 2.95
C ARG A 25 -25.12 -17.26 2.73
N PHE A 26 -24.33 -16.54 3.51
CA PHE A 26 -24.25 -15.08 3.47
C PHE A 26 -23.10 -14.55 2.59
N LYS A 27 -22.35 -15.45 1.92
CA LYS A 27 -21.16 -15.13 1.12
C LYS A 27 -20.01 -14.50 1.91
N LEU A 28 -20.05 -14.59 3.25
CA LEU A 28 -19.03 -14.07 4.15
C LEU A 28 -17.98 -15.15 4.46
N GLY A 29 -18.38 -16.41 4.49
CA GLY A 29 -17.51 -17.56 4.77
C GLY A 29 -16.38 -17.72 3.74
N GLU A 30 -16.68 -17.59 2.45
CA GLU A 30 -15.66 -17.61 1.38
C GLU A 30 -14.65 -16.48 1.54
N LYS A 31 -15.10 -15.29 1.95
CA LYS A 31 -14.24 -14.13 2.18
C LYS A 31 -13.37 -14.26 3.43
N PHE A 32 -13.88 -14.91 4.46
CA PHE A 32 -13.09 -15.31 5.62
C PHE A 32 -11.98 -16.28 5.21
N GLU A 33 -12.33 -17.32 4.45
CA GLU A 33 -11.37 -18.32 3.98
C GLU A 33 -10.30 -17.71 3.05
N GLU A 34 -10.70 -16.84 2.11
CA GLU A 34 -9.79 -16.06 1.26
C GLU A 34 -8.77 -15.28 2.10
N GLY A 35 -9.23 -14.64 3.18
CA GLY A 35 -8.39 -13.91 4.12
C GLY A 35 -7.36 -14.80 4.82
N ILE A 36 -7.77 -15.98 5.32
CA ILE A 36 -6.86 -16.96 5.93
C ILE A 36 -5.86 -17.50 4.91
N LYS A 37 -6.31 -17.84 3.69
CA LYS A 37 -5.46 -18.38 2.62
C LYS A 37 -4.36 -17.40 2.18
N THR A 38 -4.46 -16.11 2.51
CA THR A 38 -3.37 -15.14 2.25
C THR A 38 -2.08 -15.44 3.02
N MET A 39 -2.10 -16.26 4.08
CA MET A 39 -0.89 -16.61 4.84
C MET A 39 0.26 -17.12 3.96
N GLY A 40 -0.02 -18.04 3.03
CA GLY A 40 0.99 -18.62 2.15
C GLY A 40 1.66 -17.59 1.23
N PRO A 41 0.88 -16.86 0.40
CA PRO A 41 1.40 -15.78 -0.43
C PRO A 41 2.12 -14.68 0.36
N LEU A 42 1.60 -14.30 1.54
CA LEU A 42 2.26 -13.32 2.42
C LEU A 42 3.59 -13.82 2.94
N ALA A 43 3.68 -15.09 3.36
CA ALA A 43 4.93 -15.67 3.81
C ALA A 43 6.00 -15.64 2.72
N ILE A 44 5.64 -16.04 1.49
CA ILE A 44 6.51 -15.99 0.31
C ILE A 44 6.96 -14.55 0.01
N GLY A 45 6.04 -13.59 0.09
CA GLY A 45 6.32 -12.20 -0.26
C GLY A 45 7.15 -11.44 0.79
N MET A 46 7.00 -11.76 2.08
CA MET A 46 7.44 -10.88 3.15
C MET A 46 8.48 -11.47 4.11
N VAL A 47 8.40 -12.76 4.44
CA VAL A 47 9.17 -13.35 5.57
C VAL A 47 10.67 -13.18 5.37
N GLY A 48 11.17 -13.47 4.17
CA GLY A 48 12.60 -13.40 3.92
C GLY A 48 13.13 -11.97 3.89
N ILE A 49 12.46 -11.05 3.19
CA ILE A 49 12.92 -9.66 3.13
C ILE A 49 12.82 -8.98 4.50
N TYR A 50 11.79 -9.29 5.28
CA TYR A 50 11.67 -8.85 6.67
C TYR A 50 12.84 -9.35 7.52
N SER A 51 13.19 -10.63 7.37
CA SER A 51 14.30 -11.26 8.09
C SER A 51 15.66 -10.67 7.71
N LEU A 52 15.84 -10.31 6.43
CA LEU A 52 17.05 -9.69 5.89
C LEU A 52 17.14 -8.19 6.17
N ALA A 53 16.03 -7.53 6.53
CA ALA A 53 15.98 -6.07 6.72
C ALA A 53 17.11 -5.52 7.61
N PRO A 54 17.45 -6.14 8.76
CA PRO A 54 18.56 -5.66 9.59
C PRO A 54 19.93 -5.64 8.89
N ILE A 55 20.19 -6.60 8.03
CA ILE A 55 21.46 -6.71 7.29
C ILE A 55 21.49 -5.65 6.19
N ILE A 56 20.39 -5.56 5.43
CA ILE A 56 20.27 -4.59 4.34
C ILE A 56 20.36 -3.16 4.90
N SER A 57 19.72 -2.88 6.04
CA SER A 57 19.81 -1.57 6.71
C SER A 57 21.23 -1.19 7.08
N LYS A 58 22.07 -2.12 7.58
CA LYS A 58 23.48 -1.82 7.88
C LYS A 58 24.26 -1.43 6.62
N ILE A 59 24.01 -2.11 5.51
CA ILE A 59 24.67 -1.81 4.22
C ILE A 59 24.22 -0.43 3.72
N ILE A 60 22.93 -0.17 3.76
CA ILE A 60 22.35 1.11 3.35
C ILE A 60 22.86 2.25 4.25
N ALA A 61 23.01 2.01 5.56
CA ALA A 61 23.45 3.00 6.53
C ALA A 61 24.79 3.64 6.17
N ILE A 62 25.73 2.85 5.63
CA ILE A 62 27.10 3.29 5.31
C ILE A 62 27.09 4.49 4.36
N ASN A 63 26.19 4.50 3.37
CA ASN A 63 26.15 5.54 2.35
C ASN A 63 25.07 6.60 2.65
N ILE A 64 23.90 6.18 3.13
CA ILE A 64 22.75 7.08 3.29
C ILE A 64 22.91 7.95 4.53
N VAL A 65 23.36 7.41 5.66
CA VAL A 65 23.43 8.16 6.93
C VAL A 65 24.38 9.37 6.82
N PRO A 66 25.61 9.25 6.28
CA PRO A 66 26.48 10.41 6.12
C PRO A 66 25.89 11.48 5.20
N MET A 67 25.24 11.08 4.10
CA MET A 67 24.59 12.01 3.17
C MET A 67 23.44 12.76 3.84
N CYS A 68 22.54 12.04 4.53
CA CYS A 68 21.40 12.62 5.24
C CYS A 68 21.83 13.57 6.37
N ARG A 69 22.91 13.23 7.10
CA ARG A 69 23.46 14.11 8.16
C ARG A 69 23.95 15.45 7.62
N ARG A 70 24.57 15.49 6.43
CA ARG A 70 25.04 16.75 5.81
C ARG A 70 23.89 17.73 5.51
N VAL A 71 22.71 17.20 5.19
CA VAL A 71 21.52 17.99 4.87
C VAL A 71 20.49 18.02 6.01
N SER A 72 20.84 17.54 7.21
CA SER A 72 19.94 17.47 8.37
C SER A 72 18.62 16.73 8.11
N LEU A 73 18.66 15.69 7.28
CA LEU A 73 17.52 14.81 6.99
C LEU A 73 17.57 13.57 7.88
N ASP A 74 16.41 13.06 8.31
CA ASP A 74 16.33 11.78 8.98
C ASP A 74 16.63 10.63 7.97
N PRO A 75 17.67 9.80 8.20
CA PRO A 75 18.07 8.77 7.25
C PRO A 75 17.00 7.71 6.97
N SER A 76 16.02 7.53 7.86
CA SER A 76 14.96 6.53 7.71
C SER A 76 13.98 6.82 6.57
N ILE A 77 13.88 8.08 6.13
CA ILE A 77 12.96 8.51 5.06
C ILE A 77 13.31 7.83 3.75
N ILE A 78 14.61 7.73 3.42
CA ILE A 78 15.04 7.19 2.13
C ILE A 78 14.62 5.74 1.93
N PRO A 79 14.99 4.77 2.78
CA PRO A 79 14.55 3.38 2.61
C PRO A 79 13.02 3.23 2.69
N ALA A 80 12.34 4.04 3.51
CA ALA A 80 10.88 4.05 3.59
C ALA A 80 10.21 4.50 2.27
N MET A 81 10.87 5.31 1.45
CA MET A 81 10.34 5.68 0.15
C MET A 81 10.40 4.53 -0.87
N PHE A 82 11.24 3.51 -0.65
CA PHE A 82 11.44 2.40 -1.59
C PHE A 82 10.78 1.09 -1.17
N LEU A 83 10.64 0.84 0.13
CA LEU A 83 10.08 -0.40 0.67
C LEU A 83 8.78 -0.14 1.41
N ALA A 84 7.78 -0.98 1.16
CA ALA A 84 6.53 -0.98 1.90
C ALA A 84 6.78 -1.25 3.39
N THR A 85 5.84 -0.80 4.23
CA THR A 85 5.94 -0.90 5.70
C THR A 85 6.19 -2.35 6.15
N ASP A 86 5.45 -3.27 5.54
CA ASP A 86 5.45 -4.71 5.75
C ASP A 86 6.61 -5.41 5.02
N MET A 87 7.12 -4.86 3.92
CA MET A 87 8.26 -5.39 3.16
C MET A 87 9.63 -4.96 3.72
N GLY A 88 9.72 -4.75 5.03
CA GLY A 88 10.94 -4.35 5.73
C GLY A 88 11.10 -2.83 5.91
N GLY A 89 10.30 -1.99 5.25
CA GLY A 89 10.36 -0.54 5.38
C GLY A 89 10.28 -0.06 6.82
N TYR A 90 9.35 -0.61 7.62
CA TYR A 90 9.24 -0.30 9.04
C TYR A 90 10.50 -0.68 9.83
N LYS A 91 10.98 -1.93 9.66
CA LYS A 91 12.15 -2.42 10.38
C LYS A 91 13.41 -1.61 10.05
N MET A 92 13.58 -1.22 8.79
CA MET A 92 14.68 -0.36 8.37
C MET A 92 14.58 1.03 8.97
N SER A 93 13.37 1.62 8.99
CA SER A 93 13.17 2.92 9.59
C SER A 93 13.47 2.93 11.10
N CYS A 94 13.08 1.89 11.83
CA CYS A 94 13.44 1.74 13.25
C CYS A 94 14.94 1.70 13.50
N GLN A 95 15.75 1.21 12.55
CA GLN A 95 17.19 1.12 12.70
C GLN A 95 17.94 2.37 12.26
N LEU A 96 17.39 3.12 11.29
CA LEU A 96 18.08 4.23 10.64
C LEU A 96 17.63 5.60 11.14
N ALA A 97 16.46 5.68 11.79
CA ALA A 97 15.93 6.95 12.26
C ALA A 97 16.76 7.54 13.41
N LEU A 98 16.76 8.87 13.48
CA LEU A 98 17.45 9.60 14.54
C LEU A 98 16.70 9.53 15.88
N ASN A 99 15.38 9.32 15.84
CA ASN A 99 14.55 9.14 17.02
C ASN A 99 13.33 8.25 16.74
N LYS A 100 12.67 7.79 17.80
CA LYS A 100 11.49 6.90 17.71
C LYS A 100 10.32 7.52 16.95
N GLN A 101 10.12 8.84 17.05
CA GLN A 101 9.02 9.52 16.36
C GLN A 101 9.22 9.49 14.84
N MET A 102 10.44 9.75 14.37
CA MET A 102 10.80 9.65 12.95
C MET A 102 10.84 8.21 12.45
N ALA A 103 11.25 7.25 13.28
CA ALA A 103 11.15 5.82 12.94
C ALA A 103 9.71 5.43 12.63
N ALA A 104 8.77 5.83 13.50
CA ALA A 104 7.35 5.58 13.31
C ALA A 104 6.79 6.35 12.11
N PHE A 105 7.19 7.62 11.92
CA PHE A 105 6.77 8.41 10.77
C PHE A 105 7.20 7.78 9.44
N SER A 106 8.49 7.53 9.27
CA SER A 106 9.02 6.94 8.04
C SER A 106 8.50 5.52 7.85
N GLY A 107 8.58 4.70 8.90
CA GLY A 107 8.27 3.27 8.83
C GLY A 107 6.79 2.96 8.67
N VAL A 108 5.90 3.84 9.15
CA VAL A 108 4.44 3.65 9.04
C VAL A 108 3.84 4.55 7.95
N ILE A 109 4.07 5.85 8.00
CA ILE A 109 3.40 6.82 7.11
C ILE A 109 4.03 6.81 5.71
N VAL A 110 5.36 7.00 5.63
CA VAL A 110 6.06 7.09 4.34
C VAL A 110 6.12 5.72 3.64
N ALA A 111 6.46 4.67 4.38
CA ALA A 111 6.57 3.31 3.83
C ALA A 111 5.22 2.76 3.37
N SER A 112 4.13 3.02 4.11
CA SER A 112 2.80 2.57 3.66
C SER A 112 2.24 3.39 2.50
N THR A 113 2.83 4.53 2.16
CA THR A 113 2.42 5.33 1.00
C THR A 113 3.41 5.14 -0.15
N VAL A 114 4.43 5.98 -0.24
CA VAL A 114 5.40 5.98 -1.34
C VAL A 114 6.11 4.63 -1.47
N GLY A 115 6.58 4.07 -0.34
CA GLY A 115 7.27 2.78 -0.33
C GLY A 115 6.43 1.66 -0.95
N THR A 116 5.13 1.67 -0.68
CA THR A 116 4.18 0.67 -1.17
C THR A 116 3.97 0.77 -2.68
N ILE A 117 4.06 1.96 -3.26
CA ILE A 117 3.93 2.16 -4.70
C ILE A 117 5.06 1.45 -5.44
N ILE A 118 6.29 1.70 -4.99
CA ILE A 118 7.50 1.22 -5.65
C ILE A 118 7.67 -0.29 -5.47
N SER A 119 7.52 -0.76 -4.23
CA SER A 119 7.80 -2.16 -3.88
C SER A 119 6.64 -3.11 -4.16
N PHE A 120 5.41 -2.61 -4.26
CA PHE A 120 4.22 -3.47 -4.36
C PHE A 120 3.26 -3.08 -5.48
N THR A 121 2.60 -1.93 -5.38
CA THR A 121 1.47 -1.56 -6.26
C THR A 121 1.86 -1.56 -7.73
N MET A 122 3.00 -0.97 -8.10
CA MET A 122 3.41 -0.91 -9.50
C MET A 122 3.87 -2.25 -10.07
N PRO A 123 4.76 -3.03 -9.41
CA PRO A 123 5.11 -4.36 -9.87
C PRO A 123 3.90 -5.27 -10.07
N VAL A 124 2.98 -5.29 -9.10
CA VAL A 124 1.79 -6.15 -9.11
C VAL A 124 0.83 -5.73 -10.21
N ALA A 125 0.52 -4.43 -10.31
CA ALA A 125 -0.39 -3.94 -11.34
C ALA A 125 0.09 -4.30 -12.75
N LEU A 126 1.39 -4.18 -13.03
CA LEU A 126 1.96 -4.51 -14.34
C LEU A 126 1.80 -5.96 -14.78
N GLY A 127 1.67 -6.88 -13.83
CA GLY A 127 1.39 -8.30 -14.08
C GLY A 127 -0.10 -8.62 -14.23
N MET A 128 -0.98 -7.76 -13.73
CA MET A 128 -2.43 -8.00 -13.67
C MET A 128 -3.24 -7.19 -14.69
N ILE A 129 -2.78 -5.99 -15.07
CA ILE A 129 -3.52 -5.10 -15.99
C ILE A 129 -3.09 -5.30 -17.44
N SER A 130 -4.05 -5.14 -18.37
CA SER A 130 -3.78 -5.22 -19.81
C SER A 130 -2.89 -4.08 -20.29
N LYS A 131 -2.25 -4.25 -21.45
CA LYS A 131 -1.38 -3.21 -22.04
C LYS A 131 -2.16 -1.96 -22.42
N GLU A 132 -3.41 -2.09 -22.91
CA GLU A 132 -4.24 -0.94 -23.28
C GLU A 132 -4.60 -0.08 -22.07
N ASP A 133 -4.70 -0.72 -20.91
CA ASP A 133 -5.12 -0.11 -19.65
C ASP A 133 -4.02 0.63 -18.90
N ARG A 134 -2.76 0.44 -19.32
CA ARG A 134 -1.59 1.10 -18.72
C ARG A 134 -1.66 2.62 -18.79
N LYS A 135 -2.28 3.21 -19.82
CA LYS A 135 -2.43 4.67 -19.92
C LYS A 135 -3.31 5.24 -18.80
N TYR A 136 -4.41 4.57 -18.47
CA TYR A 136 -5.30 4.97 -17.39
C TYR A 136 -4.63 4.72 -16.03
N PHE A 137 -3.92 3.60 -15.91
CA PHE A 137 -3.16 3.27 -14.71
C PHE A 137 -2.07 4.30 -14.43
N SER A 138 -1.16 4.58 -15.37
CA SER A 138 -0.08 5.55 -15.20
C SER A 138 -0.59 6.94 -14.84
N LYS A 139 -1.70 7.37 -15.45
CA LYS A 139 -2.35 8.63 -15.10
C LYS A 139 -2.88 8.63 -13.67
N GLY A 140 -3.56 7.55 -13.26
CA GLY A 140 -4.01 7.39 -11.88
C GLY A 140 -2.86 7.39 -10.89
N VAL A 141 -1.75 6.69 -11.18
CA VAL A 141 -0.54 6.69 -10.34
C VAL A 141 0.01 8.09 -10.15
N MET A 142 0.15 8.85 -11.23
CA MET A 142 0.62 10.23 -11.16
C MET A 142 -0.24 11.08 -10.21
N ILE A 143 -1.57 11.01 -10.37
CA ILE A 143 -2.52 11.78 -9.53
C ILE A 143 -2.47 11.31 -8.07
N GLY A 144 -2.41 10.00 -7.85
CA GLY A 144 -2.28 9.41 -6.53
C GLY A 144 -1.00 9.88 -5.82
N VAL A 145 0.13 9.83 -6.49
CA VAL A 145 1.44 10.24 -5.96
C VAL A 145 1.45 11.70 -5.53
N ILE A 146 0.86 12.61 -6.32
CA ILE A 146 0.78 14.05 -6.00
C ILE A 146 0.03 14.32 -4.68
N SER A 147 -0.93 13.45 -4.31
CA SER A 147 -1.72 13.61 -3.07
C SER A 147 -0.99 13.16 -1.79
N ILE A 148 0.07 12.35 -1.92
CA ILE A 148 0.73 11.70 -0.78
C ILE A 148 1.39 12.69 0.18
N PRO A 149 2.18 13.68 -0.29
CA PRO A 149 2.83 14.61 0.63
C PRO A 149 1.87 15.34 1.57
N ILE A 150 0.64 15.63 1.10
CA ILE A 150 -0.39 16.30 1.91
C ILE A 150 -0.88 15.39 3.05
N GLY A 151 -1.16 14.12 2.75
CA GLY A 151 -1.56 13.17 3.80
C GLY A 151 -0.42 12.87 4.77
N CYS A 152 0.82 12.76 4.28
CA CYS A 152 1.99 12.59 5.14
C CYS A 152 2.17 13.79 6.09
N PHE A 153 1.96 15.01 5.59
CA PHE A 153 2.00 16.21 6.41
C PHE A 153 0.92 16.18 7.50
N MET A 154 -0.33 15.92 7.14
CA MET A 154 -1.43 15.85 8.12
C MET A 154 -1.23 14.76 9.18
N ALA A 155 -0.77 13.58 8.79
CA ALA A 155 -0.47 12.49 9.73
C ALA A 155 0.74 12.81 10.63
N GLY A 156 1.77 13.48 10.10
CA GLY A 156 2.92 13.93 10.90
C GLY A 156 2.56 15.00 11.92
N ILE A 157 1.66 15.93 11.56
CA ILE A 157 1.11 16.92 12.51
C ILE A 157 0.30 16.21 13.60
N TYR A 158 -0.55 15.25 13.23
CA TYR A 158 -1.31 14.46 14.20
C TYR A 158 -0.40 13.67 15.15
N GLN A 159 0.73 13.17 14.66
CA GLN A 159 1.77 12.51 15.47
C GLN A 159 2.52 13.48 16.42
N GLY A 160 2.31 14.79 16.28
CA GLY A 160 2.99 15.81 17.09
C GLY A 160 4.43 16.10 16.66
N ILE A 161 4.79 15.85 15.39
CA ILE A 161 6.09 16.25 14.86
C ILE A 161 6.10 17.76 14.66
N LYS A 162 7.15 18.45 15.14
CA LYS A 162 7.31 19.88 14.90
C LYS A 162 7.27 20.20 13.41
N SER A 163 6.40 21.13 13.00
CA SER A 163 6.14 21.43 11.59
C SER A 163 7.40 21.72 10.76
N GLN A 164 8.38 22.40 11.34
CA GLN A 164 9.66 22.69 10.67
C GLN A 164 10.44 21.42 10.32
N ILE A 165 10.55 20.49 11.28
CA ILE A 165 11.23 19.21 11.09
C ILE A 165 10.46 18.37 10.07
N LEU A 166 9.12 18.36 10.18
CA LEU A 166 8.25 17.62 9.29
C LEU A 166 8.38 18.11 7.84
N LEU A 167 8.25 19.41 7.59
CA LEU A 167 8.37 19.98 6.24
C LEU A 167 9.73 19.67 5.61
N TRP A 168 10.81 19.77 6.38
CA TRP A 168 12.13 19.44 5.89
C TRP A 168 12.27 17.96 5.51
N ASN A 169 11.73 17.05 6.33
CA ASN A 169 11.76 15.61 6.05
C ASN A 169 10.75 15.16 4.99
N LEU A 170 9.74 15.99 4.67
CA LEU A 170 8.84 15.77 3.55
C LEU A 170 9.44 16.20 2.21
N MET A 171 10.49 17.05 2.19
CA MET A 171 11.09 17.54 0.95
C MET A 171 11.50 16.42 -0.02
N PRO A 172 12.17 15.33 0.40
CA PRO A 172 12.47 14.21 -0.49
C PRO A 172 11.22 13.56 -1.08
N ILE A 173 10.14 13.48 -0.30
CA ILE A 173 8.87 12.89 -0.73
C ILE A 173 8.20 13.77 -1.77
N PHE A 174 8.20 15.09 -1.59
CA PHE A 174 7.71 16.04 -2.59
C PHE A 174 8.51 15.96 -3.90
N ILE A 175 9.84 16.02 -3.80
CA ILE A 175 10.75 15.95 -4.96
C ILE A 175 10.52 14.63 -5.69
N PHE A 176 10.50 13.52 -4.96
CA PHE A 176 10.25 12.20 -5.55
C PHE A 176 8.88 12.11 -6.20
N SER A 177 7.84 12.64 -5.55
CA SER A 177 6.47 12.65 -6.11
C SER A 177 6.40 13.42 -7.43
N MET A 178 7.09 14.56 -7.51
CA MET A 178 7.19 15.37 -8.71
C MET A 178 8.00 14.67 -9.81
N LEU A 179 9.17 14.12 -9.48
CA LEU A 179 10.01 13.36 -10.43
C LEU A 179 9.29 12.12 -10.96
N LEU A 180 8.60 11.39 -10.10
CA LEU A 180 7.81 10.23 -10.47
C LEU A 180 6.67 10.62 -11.42
N SER A 181 5.96 11.70 -11.10
CA SER A 181 4.90 12.24 -11.96
C SER A 181 5.42 12.64 -13.34
N ILE A 182 6.54 13.37 -13.39
CA ILE A 182 7.20 13.76 -14.66
C ILE A 182 7.68 12.53 -15.43
N GLY A 183 8.26 11.54 -14.74
CA GLY A 183 8.75 10.31 -15.35
C GLY A 183 7.63 9.48 -15.96
N LEU A 184 6.47 9.40 -15.30
CA LEU A 184 5.28 8.72 -15.83
C LEU A 184 4.70 9.41 -17.07
N ILE A 185 4.86 10.73 -17.20
CA ILE A 185 4.46 11.47 -18.41
C ILE A 185 5.49 11.26 -19.53
N LYS A 186 6.77 11.51 -19.25
CA LYS A 186 7.79 11.59 -20.31
C LYS A 186 8.33 10.24 -20.77
N ILE A 187 8.48 9.28 -19.85
CA ILE A 187 9.14 7.99 -20.09
C ILE A 187 8.43 6.81 -19.39
N PRO A 188 7.10 6.67 -19.52
CA PRO A 188 6.32 5.66 -18.79
C PRO A 188 6.86 4.25 -18.99
N ASN A 189 7.21 3.87 -20.22
CA ASN A 189 7.69 2.53 -20.53
C ASN A 189 8.99 2.15 -19.80
N ILE A 190 9.94 3.09 -19.69
CA ILE A 190 11.21 2.88 -18.97
C ILE A 190 10.93 2.73 -17.49
N LEU A 191 10.11 3.63 -16.95
CA LEU A 191 9.78 3.66 -15.54
C LEU A 191 9.02 2.39 -15.11
N MET A 192 8.07 1.90 -15.92
CA MET A 192 7.39 0.62 -15.69
C MET A 192 8.39 -0.56 -15.67
N ARG A 193 9.41 -0.56 -16.56
CA ARG A 193 10.46 -1.60 -16.54
C ARG A 193 11.29 -1.54 -15.26
N ILE A 194 11.66 -0.34 -14.81
CA ILE A 194 12.38 -0.13 -13.55
C ILE A 194 11.58 -0.70 -12.38
N PHE A 195 10.30 -0.34 -12.26
CA PHE A 195 9.46 -0.85 -11.18
C PHE A 195 9.27 -2.36 -11.21
N ASN A 196 9.05 -2.95 -12.39
CA ASN A 196 9.01 -4.42 -12.52
C ASN A 196 10.34 -5.05 -12.08
N GLY A 197 11.48 -4.45 -12.42
CA GLY A 197 12.80 -4.88 -11.95
C GLY A 197 12.92 -4.82 -10.43
N ILE A 198 12.51 -3.72 -9.80
CA ILE A 198 12.51 -3.56 -8.34
C ILE A 198 11.64 -4.63 -7.67
N GLY A 199 10.42 -4.85 -8.15
CA GLY A 199 9.54 -5.88 -7.60
C GLY A 199 10.13 -7.29 -7.70
N LYS A 200 10.78 -7.61 -8.82
CA LYS A 200 11.51 -8.89 -8.97
C LYS A 200 12.67 -9.01 -7.98
N ILE A 201 13.44 -7.95 -7.78
CA ILE A 201 14.55 -7.94 -6.80
C ILE A 201 14.01 -8.20 -5.39
N ILE A 202 12.91 -7.55 -5.01
CA ILE A 202 12.28 -7.73 -3.70
C ILE A 202 11.82 -9.17 -3.50
N ILE A 203 11.18 -9.78 -4.52
CA ILE A 203 10.77 -11.18 -4.47
C ILE A 203 11.99 -12.10 -4.34
N VAL A 204 13.05 -11.87 -5.12
CA VAL A 204 14.29 -12.65 -5.04
C VAL A 204 14.89 -12.57 -3.64
N LEU A 205 15.00 -11.37 -3.06
CA LEU A 205 15.47 -11.19 -1.69
C LEU A 205 14.58 -11.91 -0.68
N SER A 206 13.26 -11.89 -0.89
CA SER A 206 12.32 -12.58 -0.01
C SER A 206 12.46 -14.11 -0.08
N ILE A 207 12.65 -14.68 -1.28
CA ILE A 207 12.90 -16.11 -1.44
C ILE A 207 14.25 -16.51 -0.84
N ILE A 208 15.31 -15.73 -1.05
CA ILE A 208 16.63 -15.99 -0.47
C ILE A 208 16.54 -15.96 1.06
N GLY A 209 15.94 -14.92 1.63
CA GLY A 209 15.78 -14.79 3.08
C GLY A 209 14.93 -15.91 3.67
N LEU A 210 13.84 -16.30 2.99
CA LEU A 210 12.99 -17.42 3.40
C LEU A 210 13.75 -18.75 3.32
N GLY A 211 14.58 -18.96 2.30
CA GLY A 211 15.43 -20.14 2.16
C GLY A 211 16.46 -20.25 3.29
N ILE A 212 17.12 -19.14 3.65
CA ILE A 212 18.08 -19.13 4.77
C ILE A 212 17.38 -19.47 6.10
N GLN A 213 16.21 -18.88 6.35
CA GLN A 213 15.41 -19.20 7.55
C GLN A 213 14.92 -20.65 7.53
N GLY A 214 14.50 -21.14 6.36
CA GLY A 214 14.09 -22.53 6.17
C GLY A 214 15.21 -23.51 6.49
N ILE A 215 16.46 -23.21 6.11
CA ILE A 215 17.61 -24.06 6.45
C ILE A 215 17.87 -24.08 7.96
N ASP A 216 17.77 -22.92 8.64
CA ASP A 216 17.92 -22.85 10.10
C ASP A 216 16.84 -23.72 10.79
N VAL A 217 15.59 -23.65 10.33
CA VAL A 217 14.49 -24.43 10.93
C VAL A 217 14.55 -25.92 10.61
N ILE A 218 14.80 -26.29 9.35
CA ILE A 218 14.72 -27.68 8.89
C ILE A 218 15.97 -28.46 9.30
N PHE A 219 17.15 -27.86 9.18
CA PHE A 219 18.43 -28.54 9.42
C PHE A 219 19.14 -28.08 10.69
N GLY A 220 18.69 -27.01 11.36
CA GLY A 220 19.33 -26.48 12.57
C GLY A 220 20.59 -25.65 12.31
N PHE A 221 20.87 -25.27 11.06
CA PHE A 221 22.09 -24.56 10.68
C PHE A 221 21.87 -23.05 10.51
N LYS A 222 22.49 -22.26 11.38
CA LYS A 222 22.54 -20.79 11.24
C LYS A 222 23.61 -20.33 10.26
N ILE A 223 23.23 -20.23 8.98
CA ILE A 223 24.12 -19.77 7.90
C ILE A 223 24.50 -18.30 8.07
N VAL A 224 23.54 -17.44 8.42
CA VAL A 224 23.72 -15.98 8.45
C VAL A 224 23.41 -15.42 9.83
N LYS A 225 24.34 -14.65 10.39
CA LYS A 225 24.15 -13.93 11.66
C LYS A 225 23.45 -12.60 11.44
N GLY A 226 22.59 -12.20 12.38
CA GLY A 226 21.94 -10.88 12.39
C GLY A 226 20.64 -10.79 11.60
N LEU A 227 20.04 -11.93 11.22
CA LEU A 227 18.67 -11.98 10.71
C LEU A 227 17.66 -11.67 11.82
N ALA A 228 16.53 -11.05 11.47
CA ALA A 228 15.40 -11.01 12.39
C ALA A 228 14.85 -12.44 12.61
N PRO A 229 14.34 -12.79 13.80
CA PRO A 229 13.84 -14.13 14.07
C PRO A 229 12.68 -14.51 13.15
N LEU A 230 12.65 -15.76 12.68
CA LEU A 230 11.52 -16.27 11.88
C LEU A 230 10.19 -16.20 12.66
N SER A 231 10.22 -16.42 13.97
CA SER A 231 9.03 -16.32 14.82
C SER A 231 8.39 -14.93 14.79
N GLU A 232 9.19 -13.86 14.67
CA GLU A 232 8.70 -12.48 14.54
C GLU A 232 7.95 -12.30 13.23
N SER A 233 8.54 -12.71 12.11
CA SER A 233 7.93 -12.55 10.78
C SER A 233 6.71 -13.45 10.59
N MET A 234 6.73 -14.69 11.10
CA MET A 234 5.57 -15.60 11.04
C MET A 234 4.41 -15.12 11.90
N LEU A 235 4.66 -14.57 13.10
CA LEU A 235 3.63 -13.97 13.93
C LEU A 235 2.95 -12.80 13.21
N ILE A 236 3.73 -11.96 12.53
CA ILE A 236 3.23 -10.84 11.74
C ILE A 236 2.35 -11.36 10.58
N VAL A 237 2.81 -12.36 9.82
CA VAL A 237 2.01 -12.98 8.75
C VAL A 237 0.67 -13.48 9.29
N GLY A 238 0.67 -14.20 10.41
CA GLY A 238 -0.54 -14.70 11.05
C GLY A 238 -1.51 -13.60 11.46
N LYS A 239 -1.00 -12.54 12.11
CA LYS A 239 -1.80 -11.36 12.49
C LYS A 239 -2.43 -10.68 11.27
N ILE A 240 -1.67 -10.50 10.19
CA ILE A 240 -2.16 -9.93 8.94
C ILE A 240 -3.32 -10.78 8.40
N ALA A 241 -3.14 -12.09 8.28
CA ALA A 241 -4.16 -12.98 7.75
C ALA A 241 -5.44 -12.97 8.60
N PHE A 242 -5.34 -12.90 9.93
CA PHE A 242 -6.51 -12.80 10.80
C PHE A 242 -7.26 -11.49 10.60
N VAL A 243 -6.53 -10.38 10.47
CA VAL A 243 -7.14 -9.08 10.16
C VAL A 243 -7.83 -9.13 8.79
N LEU A 244 -7.19 -9.70 7.77
CA LEU A 244 -7.78 -9.85 6.44
C LEU A 244 -9.02 -10.76 6.43
N ALA A 245 -8.99 -11.85 7.21
CA ALA A 245 -10.12 -12.75 7.38
C ALA A 245 -11.34 -12.10 8.06
N GLY A 246 -11.15 -11.01 8.80
CA GLY A 246 -12.26 -10.16 9.27
C GLY A 246 -12.60 -9.02 8.30
N ALA A 247 -11.59 -8.39 7.69
CA ALA A 247 -11.78 -7.23 6.83
C ALA A 247 -12.45 -7.57 5.50
N TYR A 248 -12.17 -8.73 4.90
CA TYR A 248 -12.79 -9.13 3.64
C TYR A 248 -14.30 -9.39 3.78
N PRO A 249 -14.78 -10.16 4.79
CA PRO A 249 -16.21 -10.22 5.09
C PRO A 249 -16.83 -8.87 5.40
N MET A 250 -16.16 -8.04 6.22
CA MET A 250 -16.64 -6.70 6.58
C MET A 250 -16.88 -5.83 5.33
N LEU A 251 -15.91 -5.75 4.43
CA LEU A 251 -16.04 -4.95 3.20
C LEU A 251 -17.08 -5.54 2.24
N THR A 252 -17.20 -6.86 2.19
CA THR A 252 -18.23 -7.53 1.40
C THR A 252 -19.62 -7.19 1.92
N PHE A 253 -19.81 -7.23 3.24
CA PHE A 253 -21.05 -6.84 3.90
C PHE A 253 -21.39 -5.37 3.66
N ILE A 254 -20.42 -4.45 3.84
CA ILE A 254 -20.59 -3.02 3.56
C ILE A 254 -21.00 -2.82 2.09
N ASN A 255 -20.34 -3.51 1.15
CA ASN A 255 -20.65 -3.41 -0.27
C ASN A 255 -22.05 -3.96 -0.59
N ILE A 256 -22.54 -4.98 0.10
CA ILE A 256 -23.90 -5.52 -0.09
C ILE A 256 -24.94 -4.52 0.43
N ILE A 257 -24.78 -3.99 1.63
CA ILE A 257 -25.75 -3.08 2.26
C ILE A 257 -25.83 -1.75 1.53
N PHE A 258 -24.68 -1.16 1.20
CA PHE A 258 -24.63 0.19 0.65
C PHE A 258 -24.54 0.21 -0.88
N LYS A 259 -24.78 -0.93 -1.55
CA LYS A 259 -24.62 -1.07 -3.01
C LYS A 259 -25.35 0.02 -3.79
N GLU A 260 -26.64 0.22 -3.53
CA GLU A 260 -27.44 1.21 -4.26
C GLU A 260 -26.95 2.64 -4.03
N THR A 261 -26.56 2.96 -2.79
CA THR A 261 -26.02 4.27 -2.42
C THR A 261 -24.70 4.52 -3.15
N PHE A 262 -23.80 3.54 -3.12
CA PHE A 262 -22.51 3.59 -3.80
C PHE A 262 -22.66 3.67 -5.33
N ASP A 263 -23.61 2.93 -5.91
CA ASP A 263 -23.90 2.99 -7.34
C ASP A 263 -24.48 4.36 -7.75
N LYS A 264 -25.34 4.97 -6.91
CA LYS A 264 -25.86 6.33 -7.15
C LYS A 264 -24.75 7.37 -7.10
N VAL A 265 -23.88 7.32 -6.09
CA VAL A 265 -22.72 8.20 -5.96
C VAL A 265 -21.74 7.99 -7.12
N GLY A 266 -21.48 6.74 -7.51
CA GLY A 266 -20.64 6.43 -8.66
C GLY A 266 -21.18 7.04 -9.95
N LYS A 267 -22.49 6.88 -10.20
CA LYS A 267 -23.17 7.46 -11.37
C LYS A 267 -23.09 8.98 -11.38
N SER A 268 -23.25 9.67 -10.25
CA SER A 268 -23.11 11.14 -10.21
C SER A 268 -21.70 11.61 -10.56
N PHE A 269 -20.68 10.78 -10.31
CA PHE A 269 -19.30 11.05 -10.72
C PHE A 269 -18.93 10.46 -12.10
N GLY A 270 -19.86 9.80 -12.80
CA GLY A 270 -19.62 9.19 -14.11
C GLY A 270 -18.72 7.95 -14.09
N ILE A 271 -18.68 7.22 -12.96
CA ILE A 271 -17.97 5.94 -12.83
C ILE A 271 -18.97 4.78 -12.72
N ASN A 272 -18.63 3.61 -13.27
CA ASN A 272 -19.52 2.44 -13.24
C ASN A 272 -19.39 1.64 -11.94
N SER A 273 -20.33 0.73 -11.69
CA SER A 273 -20.38 -0.09 -10.47
C SER A 273 -19.10 -0.91 -10.23
N ALA A 274 -18.45 -1.38 -11.29
CA ALA A 274 -17.17 -2.07 -11.18
C ALA A 274 -16.07 -1.16 -10.59
N SER A 275 -16.00 0.10 -11.01
CA SER A 275 -15.05 1.07 -10.46
C SER A 275 -15.34 1.42 -9.01
N VAL A 276 -16.61 1.55 -8.65
CA VAL A 276 -17.02 1.79 -7.26
C VAL A 276 -16.61 0.60 -6.36
N ALA A 277 -16.92 -0.62 -6.79
CA ALA A 277 -16.49 -1.83 -6.11
C ALA A 277 -14.95 -1.92 -6.02
N GLY A 278 -14.22 -1.50 -7.06
CA GLY A 278 -12.76 -1.41 -7.03
C GLY A 278 -12.24 -0.39 -6.01
N ILE A 279 -12.85 0.80 -5.91
CA ILE A 279 -12.47 1.80 -4.89
C ILE A 279 -12.68 1.24 -3.48
N LEU A 280 -13.80 0.55 -3.22
CA LEU A 280 -14.03 -0.12 -1.95
C LEU A 280 -13.06 -1.29 -1.73
N GLY A 281 -12.77 -2.06 -2.78
CA GLY A 281 -11.81 -3.16 -2.77
C GLY A 281 -10.42 -2.69 -2.35
N ASN A 282 -9.96 -1.54 -2.85
CA ASN A 282 -8.68 -0.92 -2.47
C ASN A 282 -8.55 -0.69 -0.95
N LEU A 283 -9.64 -0.47 -0.21
CA LEU A 283 -9.58 -0.33 1.25
C LEU A 283 -9.01 -1.60 1.92
N ALA A 284 -9.30 -2.77 1.34
CA ALA A 284 -8.68 -4.04 1.75
C ALA A 284 -7.36 -4.29 1.01
N SER A 285 -7.40 -4.26 -0.32
CA SER A 285 -6.27 -4.65 -1.16
C SER A 285 -6.43 -4.13 -2.58
N ASN A 286 -5.34 -3.60 -3.14
CA ASN A 286 -5.29 -3.24 -4.55
C ASN A 286 -5.42 -4.45 -5.50
N LEU A 287 -5.18 -5.67 -5.02
CA LEU A 287 -5.33 -6.90 -5.80
C LEU A 287 -6.77 -7.10 -6.27
N LEU A 288 -7.75 -6.80 -5.41
CA LEU A 288 -9.19 -6.91 -5.73
C LEU A 288 -9.58 -5.96 -6.87
N THR A 289 -9.02 -4.76 -6.83
CA THR A 289 -9.19 -3.72 -7.85
C THR A 289 -8.56 -4.11 -9.17
N PHE A 290 -7.31 -4.59 -9.14
CA PHE A 290 -6.60 -4.98 -10.36
C PHE A 290 -7.21 -6.22 -11.02
N GLY A 291 -7.75 -7.15 -10.24
CA GLY A 291 -8.47 -8.33 -10.76
C GLY A 291 -9.80 -8.00 -11.44
N THR A 292 -10.37 -6.80 -11.23
CA THR A 292 -11.61 -6.34 -11.86
C THR A 292 -11.41 -5.14 -12.78
N TYR A 293 -10.15 -4.78 -13.04
CA TYR A 293 -9.77 -3.52 -13.70
C TYR A 293 -10.35 -3.40 -15.11
N GLU A 294 -10.35 -4.49 -15.88
CA GLU A 294 -10.89 -4.52 -17.25
C GLU A 294 -12.38 -4.12 -17.33
N LYS A 295 -13.15 -4.38 -16.26
CA LYS A 295 -14.60 -4.11 -16.17
C LYS A 295 -14.91 -2.64 -15.86
N MET A 296 -13.89 -1.85 -15.52
CA MET A 296 -14.03 -0.45 -15.17
C MET A 296 -14.09 0.45 -16.40
N ASN A 297 -14.89 1.51 -16.34
CA ASN A 297 -14.87 2.52 -17.38
C ASN A 297 -13.59 3.39 -17.29
N PRO A 298 -13.16 4.07 -18.37
CA PRO A 298 -11.93 4.87 -18.37
C PRO A 298 -11.77 5.87 -17.22
N LYS A 299 -12.83 6.62 -16.88
CA LYS A 299 -12.82 7.55 -15.73
C LYS A 299 -12.59 6.80 -14.42
N GLY A 300 -13.31 5.69 -14.23
CA GLY A 300 -13.20 4.86 -13.04
C GLY A 300 -11.85 4.15 -12.91
N LYS A 301 -11.20 3.75 -14.01
CA LYS A 301 -9.82 3.22 -14.01
C LYS A 301 -8.82 4.23 -13.43
N VAL A 302 -8.91 5.50 -13.85
CA VAL A 302 -8.04 6.58 -13.35
C VAL A 302 -8.32 6.87 -11.87
N VAL A 303 -9.59 7.06 -11.50
CA VAL A 303 -9.99 7.38 -10.10
C VAL A 303 -9.64 6.24 -9.15
N SER A 304 -9.96 5.00 -9.54
CA SER A 304 -9.68 3.82 -8.72
C SER A 304 -8.17 3.59 -8.57
N THR A 305 -7.38 3.81 -9.62
CA THR A 305 -5.91 3.74 -9.51
C THR A 305 -5.34 4.86 -8.64
N ALA A 306 -5.84 6.09 -8.76
CA ALA A 306 -5.40 7.20 -7.92
C ALA A 306 -5.60 6.86 -6.43
N PHE A 307 -6.77 6.31 -6.08
CA PHE A 307 -7.05 5.84 -4.73
C PHE A 307 -6.21 4.60 -4.34
N ALA A 308 -5.98 3.66 -5.25
CA ALA A 308 -5.15 2.48 -5.00
C ALA A 308 -3.71 2.83 -4.61
N VAL A 309 -3.23 3.96 -5.11
CA VAL A 309 -1.85 4.44 -4.94
C VAL A 309 -1.70 5.23 -3.63
N SER A 310 -2.71 5.99 -3.24
CA SER A 310 -2.65 6.93 -2.11
C SER A 310 -3.33 6.41 -0.84
N GLY A 311 -4.43 5.65 -0.99
CA GLY A 311 -5.35 5.30 0.09
C GLY A 311 -5.64 3.81 0.25
N ALA A 312 -4.96 2.93 -0.49
CA ALA A 312 -5.19 1.49 -0.34
C ALA A 312 -4.74 0.93 1.02
N PHE A 313 -5.29 -0.23 1.39
CA PHE A 313 -4.95 -1.05 2.57
C PHE A 313 -5.34 -0.47 3.93
N VAL A 314 -6.26 0.51 3.98
CA VAL A 314 -6.77 1.09 5.24
C VAL A 314 -7.25 0.03 6.22
N PHE A 315 -7.92 -1.00 5.72
CA PHE A 315 -8.41 -2.16 6.47
C PHE A 315 -7.74 -3.45 5.97
N GLY A 316 -6.56 -3.32 5.36
CA GLY A 316 -5.87 -4.37 4.63
C GLY A 316 -4.68 -4.96 5.37
N GLY A 317 -3.78 -5.54 4.59
CA GLY A 317 -2.59 -6.20 5.14
C GLY A 317 -1.67 -5.24 5.91
N GLN A 318 -1.55 -4.00 5.44
CA GLN A 318 -0.75 -2.98 6.12
C GLN A 318 -1.35 -2.56 7.46
N PHE A 319 -2.68 -2.45 7.54
CA PHE A 319 -3.37 -2.22 8.81
C PHE A 319 -3.09 -3.37 9.78
N GLY A 320 -3.21 -4.62 9.31
CA GLY A 320 -2.86 -5.80 10.09
C GLY A 320 -1.41 -5.80 10.58
N PHE A 321 -0.47 -5.44 9.70
CA PHE A 321 0.95 -5.30 10.04
C PHE A 321 1.17 -4.26 11.13
N ILE A 322 0.68 -3.03 10.92
CA ILE A 322 0.85 -1.90 11.85
C ILE A 322 0.19 -2.18 13.19
N SER A 323 -0.99 -2.82 13.20
CA SER A 323 -1.65 -3.27 14.44
C SER A 323 -0.83 -4.31 15.21
N GLY A 324 0.06 -5.02 14.52
CA GLY A 324 0.93 -6.03 15.10
C GLY A 324 2.24 -5.47 15.65
N VAL A 325 2.78 -4.39 15.05
CA VAL A 325 4.13 -3.87 15.34
C VAL A 325 4.16 -2.48 15.98
N GLU A 326 3.25 -1.59 15.60
CA GLU A 326 3.17 -0.21 16.09
C GLU A 326 1.71 0.25 16.24
N PRO A 327 0.94 -0.33 17.19
CA PRO A 327 -0.48 -0.05 17.32
C PRO A 327 -0.79 1.43 17.62
N SER A 328 0.16 2.14 18.24
CA SER A 328 0.07 3.56 18.58
C SER A 328 -0.08 4.47 17.35
N MET A 329 0.35 3.99 16.17
CA MET A 329 0.35 4.73 14.91
C MET A 329 -0.84 4.41 14.00
N LEU A 330 -1.77 3.56 14.43
CA LEU A 330 -2.92 3.16 13.61
C LEU A 330 -3.78 4.35 13.18
N VAL A 331 -4.08 5.29 14.09
CA VAL A 331 -4.81 6.52 13.72
C VAL A 331 -4.03 7.34 12.68
N SER A 332 -2.73 7.56 12.88
CA SER A 332 -1.90 8.31 11.94
C SER A 332 -1.85 7.66 10.56
N PHE A 333 -1.77 6.32 10.52
CA PHE A 333 -1.85 5.52 9.31
C PHE A 333 -3.20 5.71 8.59
N ILE A 334 -4.31 5.62 9.32
CA ILE A 334 -5.65 5.84 8.77
C ILE A 334 -5.77 7.27 8.21
N ILE A 335 -5.26 8.27 8.93
CA ILE A 335 -5.27 9.67 8.51
C ILE A 335 -4.51 9.85 7.19
N VAL A 336 -3.28 9.37 7.07
CA VAL A 336 -2.54 9.53 5.81
C VAL A 336 -3.26 8.87 4.64
N LYS A 337 -3.77 7.65 4.83
CA LYS A 337 -4.45 6.91 3.76
C LYS A 337 -5.75 7.58 3.33
N PHE A 338 -6.59 8.02 4.26
CA PHE A 338 -7.84 8.69 3.90
C PHE A 338 -7.62 10.07 3.32
N ILE A 339 -6.72 10.88 3.90
CA ILE A 339 -6.48 12.24 3.38
C ILE A 339 -5.87 12.17 1.98
N SER A 340 -4.81 11.40 1.78
CA SER A 340 -4.23 11.23 0.44
C SER A 340 -5.21 10.54 -0.52
N GLY A 341 -5.93 9.52 -0.04
CA GLY A 341 -6.99 8.83 -0.78
C GLY A 341 -8.06 9.77 -1.32
N ILE A 342 -8.70 10.54 -0.45
CA ILE A 342 -9.78 11.47 -0.79
C ILE A 342 -9.27 12.56 -1.73
N ILE A 343 -8.12 13.17 -1.42
CA ILE A 343 -7.50 14.19 -2.28
C ILE A 343 -7.22 13.60 -3.67
N SER A 344 -6.70 12.38 -3.76
CA SER A 344 -6.42 11.75 -5.05
C SER A 344 -7.69 11.49 -5.88
N ILE A 345 -8.80 11.12 -5.24
CA ILE A 345 -10.09 10.95 -5.91
C ILE A 345 -10.57 12.30 -6.45
N LEU A 346 -10.56 13.35 -5.62
CA LEU A 346 -11.00 14.69 -6.01
C LEU A 346 -10.15 15.24 -7.16
N LEU A 347 -8.83 15.11 -7.08
CA LEU A 347 -7.91 15.50 -8.14
C LEU A 347 -8.14 14.67 -9.42
N ALA A 348 -8.40 13.37 -9.31
CA ALA A 348 -8.64 12.52 -10.46
C ALA A 348 -9.94 12.90 -11.18
N LEU A 349 -11.01 13.17 -10.44
CA LEU A 349 -12.28 13.65 -10.98
C LEU A 349 -12.10 15.01 -11.68
N TRP A 350 -11.44 15.95 -11.02
CA TRP A 350 -11.20 17.30 -11.54
C TRP A 350 -10.35 17.30 -12.82
N ILE A 351 -9.21 16.60 -12.82
CA ILE A 351 -8.31 16.50 -13.98
C ILE A 351 -9.02 15.82 -15.16
N TYR A 352 -9.80 14.77 -14.90
CA TYR A 352 -10.53 14.07 -15.96
C TYR A 352 -11.58 14.99 -16.61
N GLU A 353 -12.32 15.77 -15.82
CA GLU A 353 -13.32 16.73 -16.33
C GLU A 353 -12.68 17.90 -17.06
N TRP A 354 -11.57 18.43 -16.56
CA TRP A 354 -10.81 19.49 -17.21
C TRP A 354 -10.33 19.06 -18.60
N GLU A 355 -9.76 17.86 -18.72
CA GLU A 355 -9.35 17.32 -20.02
C GLU A 355 -10.55 17.08 -20.94
N SER A 356 -11.66 16.56 -20.41
CA SER A 356 -12.88 16.33 -21.20
C SER A 356 -13.42 17.61 -21.82
N LYS A 357 -13.39 18.72 -21.08
CA LYS A 357 -13.83 20.04 -21.56
C LYS A 357 -12.84 20.63 -22.57
N LYS A 358 -11.53 20.50 -22.30
CA LYS A 358 -10.47 21.07 -23.15
C LYS A 358 -10.38 20.41 -24.53
N TYR A 359 -10.61 19.10 -24.61
CA TYR A 359 -10.43 18.33 -25.84
C TYR A 359 -11.73 18.04 -26.60
N ASN A 360 -12.89 18.56 -26.16
CA ASN A 360 -14.22 18.43 -26.80
C ASN A 360 -14.52 17.03 -27.38
N THR A 361 -14.05 15.98 -26.71
CA THR A 361 -13.94 14.65 -27.30
C THR A 361 -14.91 13.68 -26.63
N LYS A 362 -15.91 13.24 -27.41
CA LYS A 362 -16.57 11.93 -27.27
C LYS A 362 -15.60 10.75 -27.51
N LYS A 363 -14.29 10.99 -27.63
CA LYS A 363 -13.22 9.99 -27.83
C LYS A 363 -12.08 10.21 -26.81
N PHE A 364 -12.29 9.76 -25.59
CA PHE A 364 -11.21 9.63 -24.59
C PHE A 364 -10.33 8.41 -24.96
N GLY A 365 -9.25 8.62 -25.70
CA GLY A 365 -8.37 7.51 -26.09
C GLY A 365 -7.07 7.86 -26.83
N GLU A 366 -6.98 9.05 -27.44
CA GLU A 366 -5.88 9.43 -28.35
C GLU A 366 -5.15 10.72 -27.94
N VAL A 367 -5.01 10.98 -26.64
CA VAL A 367 -3.90 11.87 -26.25
C VAL A 367 -2.65 11.02 -26.38
N LYS A 368 -1.91 11.24 -27.48
CA LYS A 368 -0.59 10.64 -27.72
C LYS A 368 0.25 10.82 -26.45
N ALA A 369 0.54 9.70 -25.81
CA ALA A 369 1.61 9.58 -24.81
C ALA A 369 2.96 9.71 -25.52
#